data_AF-B7GRG8-F1
#
_entry.id   AF-B7GRG8-F1
#
_cell.length_a   1.000
_cell.length_b   1.000
_cell.length_c   1.000
_cell.angle_alpha   90.00
_cell.angle_beta   90.00
_cell.angle_gamma   90.00
#
_symmetry.space_group_name_H-M   'P 1'
#
loop_
_entity.id
_entity.type
_entity.pdbx_description
1 polymer ?
#
loop_
_entity_poly.entity_id
_entity_poly.type
_entity_poly.pdbx_seq_one_letter_code
_entity_poly.pdbx_strand_id
1 'polypeptide(L)'
;MIECDDPDCEQRFDDGQWYAYEDDLLADAKDDGWQILYADEHPELERDMHYCPAHRLPECVTCTNIMIDSTGWKDGQCPECIKEEIPNERS
;
A
#
# COMPACT_ATOMS: atom_id res chain seq x y z
N MET A 1 -10.36 8.53 -12.05
CA MET A 1 -8.91 8.81 -12.08
C MET A 1 -8.37 8.67 -10.66
N ILE A 2 -7.31 7.89 -10.49
CA ILE A 2 -6.57 7.69 -9.24
C ILE A 2 -5.18 8.30 -9.42
N GLU A 3 -4.66 9.01 -8.42
CA GLU A 3 -3.33 9.62 -8.46
C GLU A 3 -2.41 8.92 -7.44
N CYS A 4 -1.12 8.84 -7.76
CA CYS A 4 -0.14 8.30 -6.81
C CYS A 4 0.03 9.28 -5.65
N ASP A 5 -0.03 8.78 -4.42
CA ASP A 5 0.12 9.58 -3.20
C ASP A 5 1.58 9.86 -2.80
N ASP A 6 2.54 9.38 -3.59
CA ASP A 6 3.94 9.77 -3.43
C ASP A 6 4.11 11.23 -3.91
N PRO A 7 4.65 12.13 -3.08
CA PRO A 7 4.62 13.57 -3.31
C PRO A 7 5.42 14.01 -4.54
N ASP A 8 6.38 13.20 -5.00
CA ASP A 8 7.23 13.47 -6.16
C ASP A 8 6.78 12.65 -7.40
N CYS A 9 5.65 11.97 -7.32
CA CYS A 9 5.12 11.12 -8.38
C CYS A 9 3.94 11.76 -9.11
N GLU A 10 4.08 11.98 -10.41
CA GLU A 10 3.00 12.51 -11.27
C GLU A 10 2.17 11.41 -11.94
N GLN A 11 2.37 10.13 -11.58
CA GLN A 11 1.63 9.02 -12.18
C GLN A 11 0.16 9.05 -11.77
N ARG A 12 -0.69 8.80 -12.77
CA ARG A 12 -2.15 8.72 -12.62
C ARG A 12 -2.67 7.50 -13.35
N PHE A 13 -3.67 6.86 -12.78
CA PHE A 13 -4.44 5.80 -13.42
C PHE A 13 -5.78 6.36 -13.88
N ASP A 14 -6.09 6.14 -15.16
CA ASP A 14 -7.36 6.50 -15.79
C ASP A 14 -7.74 5.37 -16.74
N ASP A 15 -8.89 4.73 -16.54
CA ASP A 15 -9.31 3.59 -17.38
C ASP A 15 -9.78 4.02 -18.78
N GLY A 16 -9.81 5.33 -19.08
CA GLY A 16 -10.10 5.83 -20.41
C GLY A 16 -11.57 5.72 -20.85
N GLN A 17 -12.51 5.35 -19.97
CA GLN A 17 -13.94 5.41 -20.25
C GLN A 17 -14.66 6.34 -19.25
N TRP A 18 -15.38 7.30 -19.81
CA TRP A 18 -16.21 8.23 -19.06
C TRP A 18 -17.19 7.45 -18.17
N TYR A 19 -17.03 7.57 -16.85
CA TYR A 19 -17.89 7.05 -15.77
C TYR A 19 -17.71 5.59 -15.34
N ALA A 20 -16.48 5.10 -15.17
CA ALA A 20 -16.30 4.01 -14.21
C ALA A 20 -16.61 4.50 -12.79
N TYR A 21 -17.33 3.69 -12.01
CA TYR A 21 -17.49 3.96 -10.59
C TYR A 21 -16.13 3.87 -9.90
N GLU A 22 -15.97 4.52 -8.75
CA GLU A 22 -14.71 4.49 -8.00
C GLU A 22 -14.26 3.06 -7.72
N ASP A 23 -15.19 2.16 -7.39
CA ASP A 23 -14.91 0.73 -7.19
C ASP A 23 -14.33 0.05 -8.44
N ASP A 24 -14.84 0.37 -9.64
CA ASP A 24 -14.36 -0.19 -10.89
C ASP A 24 -12.93 0.31 -11.19
N LEU A 25 -12.69 1.61 -10.97
CA LEU A 25 -11.36 2.22 -11.09
C LEU A 25 -10.34 1.60 -10.12
N LEU A 26 -10.75 1.35 -8.88
CA LEU A 26 -9.90 0.73 -7.87
C LEU A 26 -9.60 -0.73 -8.19
N ALA A 27 -10.58 -1.47 -8.74
CA ALA A 27 -10.37 -2.84 -9.18
C ALA A 27 -9.37 -2.92 -10.34
N ASP A 28 -9.55 -2.09 -11.38
CA ASP A 28 -8.65 -2.04 -12.53
C ASP A 28 -7.24 -1.58 -12.12
N ALA A 29 -7.14 -0.56 -11.26
CA ALA A 29 -5.84 -0.10 -10.74
C ALA A 29 -5.11 -1.22 -9.99
N LYS A 30 -5.81 -2.02 -9.18
CA LYS A 30 -5.22 -3.19 -8.49
C LYS A 30 -4.73 -4.23 -9.48
N ASP A 31 -5.50 -4.53 -10.54
CA ASP A 31 -5.09 -5.47 -11.60
C ASP A 31 -3.86 -4.97 -12.38
N ASP A 32 -3.72 -3.66 -12.56
CA ASP A 32 -2.52 -3.00 -13.10
C ASP A 32 -1.37 -2.87 -12.08
N GLY A 33 -1.55 -3.39 -10.87
CA GLY A 33 -0.50 -3.52 -9.85
C GLY A 33 -0.34 -2.31 -8.92
N TRP A 34 -1.30 -1.38 -8.90
CA TRP A 34 -1.36 -0.33 -7.88
C TRP A 34 -1.65 -0.94 -6.50
N GLN A 35 -1.00 -0.39 -5.47
CA GLN A 35 -1.28 -0.71 -4.09
C GLN A 35 -2.27 0.30 -3.53
N ILE A 36 -3.39 -0.19 -3.02
CA ILE A 36 -4.45 0.62 -2.42
C ILE A 36 -4.49 0.27 -0.93
N LEU A 37 -4.34 1.28 -0.08
CA LEU A 37 -4.42 1.15 1.37
C LEU A 37 -5.66 1.88 1.84
N TYR A 38 -6.60 1.13 2.43
CA TYR A 38 -7.83 1.72 2.95
C TYR A 38 -7.65 2.15 4.41
N ALA A 39 -8.16 3.32 4.77
CA ALA A 39 -8.02 3.90 6.10
C ALA A 39 -8.81 3.14 7.19
N ASP A 40 -9.82 2.35 6.81
CA ASP A 40 -10.52 1.46 7.73
C ASP A 40 -9.71 0.22 8.10
N GLU A 41 -8.82 -0.25 7.21
CA GLU A 41 -7.86 -1.32 7.46
C GLU A 41 -6.57 -0.81 8.14
N HIS A 42 -6.22 0.46 7.88
CA HIS A 42 -5.02 1.13 8.39
C HIS A 42 -5.38 2.37 9.21
N PRO A 43 -5.66 2.23 10.52
CA PRO A 43 -6.09 3.34 11.38
C PRO A 43 -5.06 4.47 11.54
N GLU A 44 -3.81 4.25 11.13
CA GLU A 44 -2.75 5.25 11.04
C GLU A 44 -2.93 6.23 9.86
N LEU A 45 -3.79 5.93 8.89
CA LEU A 45 -4.03 6.76 7.72
C LEU A 45 -5.17 7.75 7.97
N GLU A 46 -4.99 9.00 7.52
CA GLU A 46 -6.06 10.03 7.57
C GLU A 46 -7.10 9.87 6.45
N ARG A 47 -6.76 9.11 5.40
CA ARG A 47 -7.56 8.83 4.20
C ARG A 47 -6.96 7.63 3.46
N ASP A 48 -7.71 7.09 2.50
CA ASP A 48 -7.18 6.05 1.62
C ASP A 48 -5.98 6.58 0.82
N MET A 49 -4.98 5.71 0.65
CA MET A 49 -3.72 6.02 -0.02
C MET A 49 -3.52 5.08 -1.21
N HIS A 50 -3.06 5.63 -2.33
CA HIS A 50 -2.89 4.91 -3.59
C HIS A 50 -1.45 5.05 -4.07
N TYR A 51 -0.73 3.94 -4.20
CA TYR A 51 0.66 3.94 -4.67
C TYR A 51 0.77 3.21 -6.00
N CYS A 52 1.37 3.87 -6.99
CA CYS A 52 1.64 3.26 -8.28
C CYS A 52 2.65 2.10 -8.13
N PRO A 53 2.78 1.19 -9.13
CA PRO A 53 3.68 0.04 -9.05
C PRO A 53 5.13 0.40 -8.71
N ALA A 54 5.58 1.61 -9.06
CA ALA A 54 6.93 2.10 -8.79
C ALA A 54 7.15 2.56 -7.34
N HIS A 55 6.09 2.97 -6.64
CA HIS A 55 6.15 3.54 -5.28
C HIS A 55 5.39 2.69 -4.26
N ARG A 56 5.16 1.41 -4.56
CA ARG A 56 4.58 0.48 -3.59
C ARG A 56 5.41 0.44 -2.33
N LEU A 57 4.73 0.52 -1.20
CA LEU A 57 5.35 0.42 0.10
C LEU A 57 5.79 -1.03 0.36
N PRO A 58 6.95 -1.24 1.01
CA PRO A 58 7.42 -2.57 1.38
C PRO A 58 6.44 -3.29 2.31
N GLU A 59 6.40 -4.61 2.19
CA GLU A 59 5.64 -5.50 3.09
C GLU A 59 6.58 -6.16 4.10
N CYS A 60 6.05 -6.43 5.29
CA CYS A 60 6.69 -7.20 6.32
C CYS A 60 6.96 -8.60 5.79
N VAL A 61 8.22 -9.01 5.83
CA VAL A 61 8.69 -10.30 5.34
C VAL A 61 8.07 -11.51 6.07
N THR A 62 7.47 -11.28 7.23
CA THR A 62 6.88 -12.31 8.09
C THR A 62 5.34 -12.32 8.05
N CYS A 63 4.68 -11.16 8.08
CA CYS A 63 3.22 -11.09 8.25
C CYS A 63 2.49 -10.21 7.23
N THR A 64 3.15 -9.83 6.13
CA THR A 64 2.60 -8.99 5.05
C THR A 64 2.07 -7.62 5.48
N ASN A 65 2.27 -7.21 6.74
CA ASN A 65 1.95 -5.85 7.19
C ASN A 65 2.70 -4.82 6.34
N ILE A 66 2.09 -3.70 6.00
CA ILE A 66 2.68 -2.74 5.05
C ILE A 66 3.46 -1.66 5.80
N MET A 67 4.62 -1.27 5.28
CA MET A 67 5.50 -0.25 5.88
C MET A 67 5.00 1.16 5.59
N ILE A 68 3.86 1.51 6.21
CA ILE A 68 3.28 2.86 6.17
C ILE A 68 4.13 3.83 6.97
N ASP A 69 4.54 3.43 8.17
CA ASP A 69 5.54 4.12 8.99
C ASP A 69 6.76 3.20 9.18
N SER A 70 7.94 3.71 8.84
CA SER A 70 9.21 2.99 9.02
C SER A 70 9.68 2.94 10.49
N THR A 71 9.02 3.67 11.38
CA THR A 71 9.37 3.73 12.80
C THR A 71 9.30 2.35 13.43
N GLY A 72 10.41 1.92 14.04
CA GLY A 72 10.51 0.64 14.72
C GLY A 72 10.64 -0.58 13.80
N TRP A 73 10.59 -0.40 12.47
CA TRP A 73 10.90 -1.47 11.54
C TRP A 73 12.38 -1.83 11.58
N LYS A 74 12.67 -3.12 11.45
CA LYS A 74 14.04 -3.63 11.44
C LYS A 74 14.15 -4.82 10.53
N ASP A 75 15.16 -4.81 9.64
CA ASP A 75 15.46 -5.92 8.73
C ASP A 75 14.24 -6.40 7.92
N GLY A 76 13.34 -5.48 7.55
CA GLY A 76 12.10 -5.79 6.80
C GLY A 76 10.96 -6.39 7.64
N GLN A 77 11.09 -6.44 8.96
CA GLN A 77 10.02 -6.83 9.88
C GLN A 77 9.34 -5.62 10.51
N CYS A 78 8.02 -5.73 10.70
CA CYS A 78 7.22 -4.73 11.39
C CYS A 78 7.41 -4.80 12.93
N PRO A 79 7.10 -3.71 13.66
CA PRO A 79 7.28 -3.63 15.11
C PRO A 79 6.57 -4.75 15.88
N GLU A 80 5.38 -5.16 15.45
CA GLU A 80 4.63 -6.23 16.13
C GLU A 80 5.31 -7.60 15.96
N CYS A 81 5.83 -7.93 14.77
CA CYS A 81 6.58 -9.17 14.58
C CYS A 81 7.87 -9.19 15.41
N ILE A 82 8.55 -8.04 15.51
CA ILE A 82 9.76 -7.90 16.33
C ILE A 82 9.43 -8.08 17.82
N LYS A 83 8.34 -7.47 18.28
CA LYS A 83 7.87 -7.53 19.68
C LYS A 83 7.43 -8.94 20.08
N GLU A 84 6.80 -9.67 19.17
CA GLU A 84 6.39 -11.07 19.36
C GLU A 84 7.54 -12.06 19.09
N GLU A 85 8.75 -11.56 18.83
CA GLU A 85 9.97 -12.35 18.56
C GLU A 85 9.80 -13.35 17.40
N ILE A 86 8.98 -13.01 16.40
CA ILE A 86 8.73 -13.89 15.25
C ILE A 86 9.98 -13.91 14.36
N PRO A 87 10.50 -15.10 14.01
CA PRO A 87 11.70 -15.20 13.17
C PRO A 87 11.55 -14.48 11.83
N ASN A 88 12.63 -13.84 11.39
CA ASN A 88 12.76 -13.24 10.06
C ASN A 88 13.06 -14.33 9.01
N GLU A 89 12.20 -15.34 8.98
CA GLU A 89 12.28 -16.47 8.07
C GLU A 89 10.96 -16.48 7.31
N ARG A 90 11.05 -16.38 5.99
CA ARG A 90 9.88 -16.41 5.09
C ARG A 90 9.20 -17.78 5.28
N SER A 91 8.05 -17.81 5.95
CA SER A 91 7.21 -19.02 6.07
C SER A 91 6.64 -19.44 4.72
#